data_AF-A0A7Y5PXL2-F1
#
_entry.id   AF-A0A7Y5PXL2-F1
#
_cell.length_a   1.000
_cell.length_b   1.000
_cell.length_c   1.000
_cell.angle_alpha   90.00
_cell.angle_beta   90.00
_cell.angle_gamma   90.00
#
_symmetry.space_group_name_H-M   'P 1'
#
loop_
_entity.id
_entity.type
_entity.pdbx_description
1 polymer ?
#
loop_
_entity_poly.entity_id
_entity_poly.type
_entity_poly.pdbx_seq_one_letter_code
_entity_poly.pdbx_strand_id
1 'polypeptide(L)'
;MSLVACSLLAFAQEAPKSPPLAGQGQAGNSQPAQGQPAQGQPAQGQPAQRPTGGAAPSQDAFKFGSPAKLGDGLTEPMMWPAATAEGWAKPVLVKWQRSFDDALALAKETGQPIMVAVNMDGEIASEHFAGVKYRDPEAAKLLEPYICVIGSVYRHTPRDYDEFGARVECPRFGTVTCGEHITCETELYTKYFEGLRVSPRHIVLEPSGKERYDVYYSWDTQTVLTAYVEAAKEFPPKKERVRDGLPLTQRIASPDIVDRLAVEQAYRAGTPKVRRELIEATMKTREVDSVELLRLALFGLDTELAKLARQSLALAQTEPAVDLIAEVLKTALPAEDRDLLVAAAERLGEKFPRARTLATLHRGMALGSKLIDVAHAGGSTT
;
A
#
# COMPACT_ATOMS: atom_id res chain seq x y z
N MET A 1 -32.61 -29.90 -28.15
CA MET A 1 -32.75 -28.80 -27.17
C MET A 1 -32.59 -29.41 -25.79
N SER A 2 -31.37 -29.39 -25.23
CA SER A 2 -31.06 -29.94 -23.91
C SER A 2 -30.40 -28.84 -23.09
N LEU A 3 -31.10 -28.38 -22.05
CA LEU A 3 -30.60 -27.43 -21.06
C LEU A 3 -29.83 -28.23 -19.99
N VAL A 4 -28.54 -27.94 -19.87
CA VAL A 4 -27.69 -28.42 -18.76
C VAL A 4 -27.67 -27.31 -17.71
N ALA A 5 -28.27 -27.59 -16.55
CA ALA A 5 -28.20 -26.72 -15.38
C ALA A 5 -26.88 -26.98 -14.64
N CYS A 6 -26.05 -25.94 -14.53
CA CYS A 6 -24.81 -25.96 -13.76
C CYS A 6 -25.11 -25.46 -12.33
N SER A 7 -25.08 -26.37 -11.35
CA SER A 7 -25.18 -26.02 -9.93
C SER A 7 -23.85 -25.47 -9.41
N LEU A 8 -23.86 -24.21 -8.97
CA LEU A 8 -22.79 -23.59 -8.19
C LEU A 8 -22.89 -24.05 -6.73
N LEU A 9 -21.95 -24.89 -6.30
CA LEU A 9 -21.71 -25.20 -4.88
C LEU A 9 -20.75 -24.16 -4.30
N ALA A 10 -21.26 -23.31 -3.41
CA ALA A 10 -20.47 -22.41 -2.60
C ALA A 10 -19.77 -23.20 -1.46
N PHE A 11 -18.44 -23.25 -1.50
CA PHE A 11 -17.64 -23.70 -0.36
C PHE A 11 -17.40 -22.52 0.59
N ALA A 12 -18.07 -22.53 1.75
CA ALA A 12 -17.67 -21.71 2.89
C ALA A 12 -16.45 -22.36 3.55
N GLN A 13 -15.30 -21.67 3.52
CA GLN A 13 -14.13 -22.06 4.30
C GLN A 13 -14.22 -21.45 5.70
N GLU A 14 -14.29 -22.31 6.71
CA GLU A 14 -14.10 -21.93 8.11
C GLU A 14 -12.63 -21.53 8.35
N ALA A 15 -12.42 -20.38 8.98
CA ALA A 15 -11.10 -19.94 9.41
C ALA A 15 -10.57 -20.83 10.55
N PRO A 16 -9.30 -21.24 10.54
CA PRO A 16 -8.74 -22.07 11.60
C PRO A 16 -8.63 -21.27 12.91
N LYS A 17 -9.26 -21.78 13.97
CA LYS A 17 -9.09 -21.30 15.34
C LYS A 17 -7.65 -21.57 15.79
N SER A 18 -6.91 -20.52 16.15
CA SER A 18 -5.59 -20.64 16.76
C SER A 18 -5.68 -21.29 18.15
N PRO A 19 -4.79 -22.23 18.49
CA PRO A 19 -4.76 -22.84 19.82
C PRO A 19 -4.19 -21.87 20.88
N PRO A 20 -4.55 -22.02 22.16
CA PRO A 20 -4.01 -21.19 23.23
C PRO A 20 -2.56 -21.57 23.54
N LEU A 21 -1.69 -20.57 23.62
CA LEU A 21 -0.33 -20.73 24.13
C LEU A 21 -0.37 -20.84 25.66
N ALA A 22 -0.09 -22.04 26.17
CA ALA A 22 0.25 -22.29 27.56
C ALA A 22 1.74 -22.64 27.64
N GLY A 23 2.49 -21.96 28.51
CA GLY A 23 3.89 -22.28 28.77
C GLY A 23 4.59 -21.25 29.63
N GLN A 24 4.51 -21.42 30.95
CA GLN A 24 5.33 -20.76 31.96
C GLN A 24 6.81 -21.07 31.78
N GLY A 25 7.68 -20.07 31.95
CA GLY A 25 9.12 -20.22 32.17
C GLY A 25 9.61 -19.12 33.11
N GLN A 26 10.04 -19.51 34.30
CA GLN A 26 10.63 -18.65 35.33
C GLN A 26 11.91 -17.98 34.80
N ALA A 27 12.01 -16.66 34.93
CA ALA A 27 13.25 -15.92 34.69
C ALA A 27 13.77 -15.33 36.01
N GLY A 28 15.04 -15.61 36.27
CA GLY A 28 15.79 -15.20 37.44
C GLY A 28 15.96 -13.69 37.57
N ASN A 29 16.05 -13.28 38.83
CA ASN A 29 16.18 -11.90 39.28
C ASN A 29 17.59 -11.37 38.94
N SER A 30 17.68 -10.35 38.10
CA SER A 30 18.91 -9.58 37.87
C SER A 30 18.54 -8.10 37.77
N GLN A 31 18.92 -7.33 38.78
CA GLN A 31 18.72 -5.88 38.83
C GLN A 31 19.57 -5.18 37.75
N PRO A 32 19.00 -4.27 36.95
CA PRO A 32 19.79 -3.29 36.22
C PRO A 32 19.95 -1.99 37.00
N ALA A 33 21.16 -1.44 36.87
CA ALA A 33 21.59 -0.16 37.40
C ALA A 33 20.72 1.01 36.91
N GLN A 34 20.54 1.99 37.80
CA GLN A 34 19.81 3.23 37.57
C GLN A 34 20.53 4.12 36.54
N GLY A 35 20.02 4.13 35.31
CA GLY A 35 20.32 5.13 34.29
C GLY A 35 19.24 6.20 34.24
N GLN A 36 19.65 7.46 34.12
CA GLN A 36 18.84 8.68 34.12
C GLN A 36 17.72 8.69 33.06
N PRO A 37 16.53 9.27 33.33
CA PRO A 37 15.54 9.51 32.30
C PRO A 37 15.76 10.89 31.67
N ALA A 38 16.04 10.91 30.37
CA ALA A 38 15.89 12.09 29.53
C ALA A 38 15.12 11.69 28.27
N GLN A 39 13.84 12.04 28.23
CA GLN A 39 13.10 12.45 27.03
C GLN A 39 11.68 12.88 27.46
N GLY A 40 11.39 14.16 27.27
CA GLY A 40 10.14 14.78 27.69
C GLY A 40 8.95 14.19 26.94
N GLN A 41 7.94 13.78 27.71
CA GLN A 41 6.59 13.61 27.18
C GLN A 41 6.11 14.97 26.66
N PRO A 42 5.54 15.04 25.43
CA PRO A 42 4.86 16.25 25.01
C PRO A 42 3.70 16.49 25.97
N ALA A 43 3.62 17.73 26.48
CA ALA A 43 2.54 18.15 27.36
C ALA A 43 1.19 17.79 26.72
N GLN A 44 0.34 17.10 27.50
CA GLN A 44 -1.08 16.94 27.18
C GLN A 44 -1.75 18.32 27.28
N GLY A 45 -1.55 19.15 26.25
CA GLY A 45 -2.34 20.35 26.06
C GLY A 45 -3.79 19.94 25.85
N GLN A 46 -4.72 20.63 26.52
CA GLN A 46 -6.14 20.51 26.19
C GLN A 46 -6.30 20.67 24.67
N PRO A 47 -7.03 19.76 23.98
CA PRO A 47 -7.22 19.87 22.55
C PRO A 47 -7.86 21.24 22.27
N ALA A 48 -7.20 22.03 21.43
CA ALA A 48 -7.72 23.32 21.00
C ALA A 48 -9.17 23.13 20.53
N GLN A 49 -10.11 23.85 21.15
CA GLN A 49 -11.48 23.87 20.70
C GLN A 49 -11.48 24.39 19.26
N ARG A 50 -11.88 23.53 18.30
CA ARG A 50 -12.02 23.95 16.91
C ARG A 50 -13.02 25.12 16.86
N PRO A 51 -12.74 26.20 16.11
CA PRO A 51 -13.70 27.26 15.91
C PRO A 51 -15.03 26.66 15.42
N THR A 52 -16.11 27.01 16.11
CA THR A 52 -17.47 26.57 15.77
C THR A 52 -17.84 27.15 14.41
N GLY A 53 -17.75 26.33 13.37
CA GLY A 53 -18.15 26.73 12.01
C GLY A 53 -17.56 25.95 10.84
N GLY A 54 -16.56 25.08 11.04
CA GLY A 54 -15.91 24.35 9.94
C GLY A 54 -15.28 25.27 8.88
N ALA A 55 -14.54 24.70 7.93
CA ALA A 55 -14.18 25.43 6.71
C ALA A 55 -15.34 25.34 5.71
N ALA A 56 -15.46 26.31 4.81
CA ALA A 56 -16.51 26.29 3.79
C ALA A 56 -16.31 25.13 2.80
N PRO A 57 -17.39 24.49 2.31
CA PRO A 57 -17.30 23.52 1.22
C PRO A 57 -16.52 24.05 0.02
N SER A 58 -15.80 23.16 -0.66
CA SER A 58 -15.22 23.43 -1.99
C SER A 58 -16.27 23.85 -3.02
N GLN A 59 -15.85 24.51 -4.10
CA GLN A 59 -16.76 24.91 -5.19
C GLN A 59 -17.45 23.70 -5.83
N ASP A 60 -16.74 22.59 -5.99
CA ASP A 60 -17.34 21.35 -6.49
C ASP A 60 -18.29 20.72 -5.46
N ALA A 61 -17.99 20.77 -4.16
CA ALA A 61 -18.96 20.35 -3.15
C ALA A 61 -20.28 21.13 -3.28
N PHE A 62 -20.22 22.45 -3.48
CA PHE A 62 -21.41 23.26 -3.75
C PHE A 62 -22.12 22.86 -5.04
N LYS A 63 -21.37 22.67 -6.13
CA LYS A 63 -21.90 22.22 -7.41
C LYS A 63 -22.69 20.91 -7.29
N PHE A 64 -22.23 20.00 -6.42
CA PHE A 64 -22.88 18.71 -6.17
C PHE A 64 -23.88 18.72 -5.00
N GLY A 65 -24.24 19.90 -4.50
CA GLY A 65 -25.38 20.07 -3.59
C GLY A 65 -25.03 20.14 -2.11
N SER A 66 -23.76 20.32 -1.73
CA SER A 66 -23.41 20.51 -0.32
C SER A 66 -24.06 21.78 0.22
N PRO A 67 -24.66 21.74 1.43
CA PRO A 67 -25.18 22.94 2.05
C PRO A 67 -24.02 23.87 2.47
N ALA A 68 -24.24 25.18 2.52
CA ALA A 68 -23.18 26.13 2.93
C ALA A 68 -22.76 25.99 4.39
N LYS A 69 -23.66 25.48 5.22
CA LYS A 69 -23.44 25.21 6.64
C LYS A 69 -24.27 24.01 7.05
N LEU A 70 -23.90 23.41 8.16
CA LEU A 70 -24.70 22.39 8.81
C LEU A 70 -26.10 22.94 9.16
N GLY A 71 -27.14 22.13 8.97
CA GLY A 71 -28.52 22.51 9.29
C GLY A 71 -28.71 22.76 10.79
N ASP A 72 -29.65 23.65 11.15
CA ASP A 72 -29.87 24.02 12.55
C ASP A 72 -30.23 22.77 13.38
N GLY A 73 -29.50 22.56 14.48
CA GLY A 73 -29.68 21.40 15.38
C GLY A 73 -28.99 20.11 14.94
N LEU A 74 -28.39 20.06 13.75
CA LEU A 74 -27.52 18.95 13.34
C LEU A 74 -26.11 19.15 13.91
N THR A 75 -25.41 18.05 14.17
CA THR A 75 -24.01 18.03 14.60
C THR A 75 -23.18 17.17 13.65
N GLU A 76 -21.86 17.42 13.56
CA GLU A 76 -20.97 16.61 12.72
C GLU A 76 -21.11 15.09 13.00
N PRO A 77 -21.17 14.60 14.26
CA PRO A 77 -21.39 13.19 14.53
C PRO A 77 -22.74 12.62 14.05
N MET A 78 -23.77 13.46 13.93
CA MET A 78 -25.06 13.03 13.37
C MET A 78 -24.98 12.83 11.85
N MET A 79 -24.12 13.60 11.17
CA MET A 79 -23.88 13.49 9.73
C MET A 79 -22.91 12.36 9.38
N TRP A 80 -21.91 12.16 10.24
CA TRP A 80 -20.82 11.22 10.07
C TRP A 80 -20.83 10.22 11.21
N PRO A 81 -21.83 9.30 11.26
CA PRO A 81 -21.91 8.34 12.34
C PRO A 81 -20.65 7.48 12.35
N ALA A 82 -19.99 7.41 13.50
CA ALA A 82 -18.81 6.59 13.67
C ALA A 82 -19.13 5.12 13.36
N ALA A 83 -18.18 4.42 12.75
CA ALA A 83 -18.31 2.99 12.53
C ALA A 83 -18.34 2.24 13.87
N THR A 84 -19.21 1.23 13.96
CA THR A 84 -19.20 0.32 15.12
C THR A 84 -17.99 -0.61 15.05
N ALA A 85 -17.69 -1.30 16.15
CA ALA A 85 -16.62 -2.31 16.17
C ALA A 85 -16.87 -3.42 15.13
N GLU A 86 -18.13 -3.85 14.99
CA GLU A 86 -18.56 -4.80 13.97
C GLU A 86 -18.40 -4.23 12.55
N GLY A 87 -18.63 -2.93 12.38
CA GLY A 87 -18.36 -2.22 11.13
C GLY A 87 -16.89 -2.26 10.75
N TRP A 88 -15.99 -1.93 11.68
CA TRP A 88 -14.54 -1.99 11.47
C TRP A 88 -14.03 -3.40 11.14
N ALA A 89 -14.65 -4.43 11.70
CA ALA A 89 -14.32 -5.83 11.42
C ALA A 89 -14.72 -6.30 10.02
N LYS A 90 -15.59 -5.56 9.29
CA LYS A 90 -15.92 -5.88 7.90
C LYS A 90 -14.72 -5.63 6.98
N PRO A 91 -14.54 -6.45 5.94
CA PRO A 91 -13.47 -6.25 4.98
C PRO A 91 -13.69 -4.97 4.16
N VAL A 92 -12.60 -4.32 3.79
CA VAL A 92 -12.63 -3.23 2.81
C VAL A 92 -12.99 -3.80 1.45
N LEU A 93 -14.01 -3.24 0.82
CA LEU A 93 -14.54 -3.71 -0.46
C LEU A 93 -13.92 -2.97 -1.65
N VAL A 94 -13.52 -1.71 -1.44
CA VAL A 94 -12.84 -0.89 -2.47
C VAL A 94 -11.45 -1.45 -2.77
N LYS A 95 -11.11 -1.56 -4.05
CA LYS A 95 -9.81 -2.04 -4.52
C LYS A 95 -8.91 -0.84 -4.84
N TRP A 96 -8.05 -0.50 -3.90
CA TRP A 96 -7.10 0.60 -4.04
C TRP A 96 -5.84 0.12 -4.76
N GLN A 97 -5.37 0.91 -5.72
CA GLN A 97 -4.08 0.70 -6.37
C GLN A 97 -2.94 1.01 -5.39
N ARG A 98 -1.82 0.29 -5.56
CA ARG A 98 -0.65 0.37 -4.65
C ARG A 98 0.17 1.64 -4.82
N SER A 99 0.13 2.23 -6.00
CA SER A 99 0.79 3.48 -6.31
C SER A 99 -0.10 4.35 -7.19
N PHE A 100 0.18 5.65 -7.18
CA PHE A 100 -0.50 6.59 -8.08
C PHE A 100 -0.05 6.39 -9.54
N ASP A 101 1.21 6.02 -9.77
CA ASP A 101 1.73 5.71 -11.11
C ASP A 101 1.06 4.46 -11.72
N ASP A 102 0.80 3.41 -10.93
CA ASP A 102 0.02 2.25 -11.40
C ASP A 102 -1.40 2.67 -11.82
N ALA A 103 -2.02 3.56 -11.06
CA ALA A 103 -3.34 4.07 -11.37
C ALA A 103 -3.35 4.87 -12.68
N LEU A 104 -2.34 5.72 -12.92
CA LEU A 104 -2.17 6.47 -14.17
C LEU A 104 -1.91 5.54 -15.37
N ALA A 105 -1.05 4.53 -15.20
CA ALA A 105 -0.77 3.55 -16.24
C ALA A 105 -2.04 2.78 -16.63
N LEU A 106 -2.80 2.32 -15.63
CA LEU A 106 -4.05 1.62 -15.85
C LEU A 106 -5.12 2.54 -16.47
N ALA A 107 -5.21 3.79 -16.03
CA ALA A 107 -6.16 4.76 -16.58
C ALA A 107 -5.89 5.05 -18.05
N LYS A 108 -4.61 5.20 -18.42
CA LYS A 108 -4.19 5.34 -19.81
C LYS A 108 -4.52 4.11 -20.65
N GLU A 109 -4.34 2.91 -20.11
CA GLU A 109 -4.63 1.65 -20.79
C GLU A 109 -6.14 1.45 -21.03
N THR A 110 -6.95 1.69 -20.00
CA THR A 110 -8.39 1.38 -20.05
C THR A 110 -9.24 2.56 -20.52
N GLY A 111 -8.76 3.78 -20.34
CA GLY A 111 -9.54 5.01 -20.51
C GLY A 111 -10.48 5.32 -19.34
N GLN A 112 -10.34 4.61 -18.21
CA GLN A 112 -11.14 4.84 -17.02
C GLN A 112 -10.63 6.04 -16.20
N PRO A 113 -11.51 6.80 -15.54
CA PRO A 113 -11.12 7.85 -14.61
C PRO A 113 -10.47 7.30 -13.34
N ILE A 114 -9.69 8.14 -12.67
CA ILE A 114 -9.11 7.83 -11.35
C ILE A 114 -9.93 8.53 -10.29
N MET A 115 -10.25 7.83 -9.20
CA MET A 115 -10.83 8.41 -8.00
C MET A 115 -9.79 8.40 -6.89
N VAL A 116 -9.36 9.58 -6.44
CA VAL A 116 -8.40 9.77 -5.35
C VAL A 116 -9.14 10.15 -4.08
N ALA A 117 -9.05 9.32 -3.04
CA ALA A 117 -9.54 9.64 -1.71
C ALA A 117 -8.37 10.03 -0.80
N VAL A 118 -8.56 11.04 0.04
CA VAL A 118 -7.59 11.47 1.05
C VAL A 118 -8.25 11.43 2.42
N ASN A 119 -7.73 10.60 3.31
CA ASN A 119 -8.27 10.39 4.65
C ASN A 119 -7.23 10.77 5.70
N MET A 120 -7.67 11.38 6.81
CA MET A 120 -6.84 11.63 8.00
C MET A 120 -7.45 10.95 9.21
N ASP A 121 -6.61 10.48 10.13
CA ASP A 121 -7.06 9.84 11.37
C ASP A 121 -7.62 10.89 12.33
N GLY A 122 -8.73 10.56 12.99
CA GLY A 122 -9.40 11.44 13.94
C GLY A 122 -10.20 12.58 13.29
N GLU A 123 -10.24 12.64 11.96
CA GLU A 123 -11.19 13.49 11.23
C GLU A 123 -12.48 12.66 11.00
N ILE A 124 -13.61 13.15 11.51
CA ILE A 124 -14.83 12.36 11.69
C ILE A 124 -15.40 11.83 10.37
N ALA A 125 -15.34 12.62 9.30
CA ALA A 125 -15.83 12.19 8.00
C ALA A 125 -14.88 11.15 7.38
N SER A 126 -13.58 11.30 7.55
CA SER A 126 -12.55 10.31 7.17
C SER A 126 -12.73 8.99 7.93
N GLU A 127 -13.03 9.04 9.23
CA GLU A 127 -13.37 7.86 10.03
C GLU A 127 -14.64 7.18 9.51
N HIS A 128 -15.66 7.97 9.16
CA HIS A 128 -16.90 7.45 8.59
C HIS A 128 -16.66 6.77 7.22
N PHE A 129 -15.91 7.41 6.32
CA PHE A 129 -15.60 6.80 5.02
C PHE A 129 -14.82 5.51 5.17
N ALA A 130 -13.76 5.51 5.99
CA ALA A 130 -12.95 4.33 6.22
C ALA A 130 -13.74 3.20 6.90
N GLY A 131 -14.38 3.48 8.04
CA GLY A 131 -15.05 2.45 8.84
C GLY A 131 -16.43 2.03 8.33
N VAL A 132 -17.07 2.84 7.48
CA VAL A 132 -18.42 2.56 6.96
C VAL A 132 -18.41 2.45 5.43
N LYS A 133 -18.13 3.53 4.71
CA LYS A 133 -18.39 3.58 3.26
C LYS A 133 -17.50 2.68 2.42
N TYR A 134 -16.21 2.56 2.73
CA TYR A 134 -15.32 1.66 1.98
C TYR A 134 -15.60 0.16 2.24
N ARG A 135 -16.47 -0.14 3.21
CA ARG A 135 -16.90 -1.49 3.61
C ARG A 135 -18.37 -1.78 3.26
N ASP A 136 -19.06 -0.79 2.72
CA ASP A 136 -20.46 -0.87 2.33
C ASP A 136 -20.56 -1.31 0.85
N PRO A 137 -21.27 -2.41 0.53
CA PRO A 137 -21.39 -2.89 -0.85
C PRO A 137 -22.00 -1.87 -1.81
N GLU A 138 -22.96 -1.06 -1.35
CA GLU A 138 -23.61 -0.05 -2.20
C GLU A 138 -22.64 1.08 -2.55
N ALA A 139 -21.94 1.63 -1.56
CA ALA A 139 -20.89 2.63 -1.79
C ALA A 139 -19.72 2.09 -2.63
N ALA A 140 -19.27 0.86 -2.38
CA ALA A 140 -18.19 0.24 -3.15
C ALA A 140 -18.57 0.06 -4.63
N LYS A 141 -19.84 -0.25 -4.92
CA LYS A 141 -20.35 -0.37 -6.30
C LYS A 141 -20.28 0.96 -7.05
N LEU A 142 -20.48 2.09 -6.37
CA LEU A 142 -20.34 3.42 -6.99
C LEU A 142 -18.90 3.73 -7.41
N LEU A 143 -17.92 3.05 -6.80
CA LEU A 143 -16.49 3.22 -7.09
C LEU A 143 -15.96 2.24 -8.15
N GLU A 144 -16.72 1.19 -8.52
CA GLU A 144 -16.32 0.21 -9.54
C GLU A 144 -15.93 0.79 -10.91
N PRO A 145 -16.54 1.89 -11.41
CA PRO A 145 -16.15 2.52 -12.68
C PRO A 145 -14.76 3.16 -12.65
N TYR A 146 -14.22 3.40 -11.46
CA TYR A 146 -12.97 4.12 -11.25
C TYR A 146 -11.79 3.22 -10.99
N ILE A 147 -10.61 3.74 -11.28
CA ILE A 147 -9.36 3.26 -10.72
C ILE A 147 -9.14 4.02 -9.40
N CYS A 148 -9.20 3.32 -8.27
CA CYS A 148 -9.22 3.97 -6.97
C CYS A 148 -7.81 4.10 -6.37
N VAL A 149 -7.49 5.28 -5.83
CA VAL A 149 -6.24 5.57 -5.09
C VAL A 149 -6.60 6.17 -3.74
N ILE A 150 -5.91 5.75 -2.69
CA ILE A 150 -6.08 6.28 -1.33
C ILE A 150 -4.77 6.90 -0.85
N GLY A 151 -4.87 8.13 -0.33
CA GLY A 151 -3.78 8.85 0.33
C GLY A 151 -4.08 9.02 1.82
N SER A 152 -3.11 8.70 2.68
CA SER A 152 -3.14 9.08 4.11
C SER A 152 -1.74 9.08 4.69
N VAL A 153 -1.43 10.01 5.59
CA VAL A 153 -0.10 10.14 6.23
C VAL A 153 0.08 9.27 7.47
N TYR A 154 -0.98 8.64 7.95
CA TYR A 154 -0.95 7.87 9.21
C TYR A 154 -0.54 6.43 8.99
N ARG A 155 0.14 5.83 9.97
CA ARG A 155 0.54 4.42 9.92
C ARG A 155 -0.32 3.61 10.89
N HIS A 156 -0.98 2.55 10.39
CA HIS A 156 -1.85 1.65 11.16
C HIS A 156 -1.24 0.28 11.44
N THR A 157 -0.13 -0.05 10.76
CA THR A 157 0.63 -1.29 10.97
C THR A 157 2.10 -0.96 11.23
N PRO A 158 2.79 -1.69 12.13
CA PRO A 158 4.18 -1.36 12.49
C PRO A 158 5.16 -1.53 11.32
N ARG A 159 4.79 -2.33 10.31
CA ARG A 159 5.58 -2.64 9.13
C ARG A 159 4.66 -2.97 7.96
N ASP A 160 5.17 -2.84 6.73
CA ASP A 160 4.43 -3.11 5.49
C ASP A 160 4.55 -4.57 5.03
N TYR A 161 5.52 -5.33 5.58
CA TYR A 161 5.76 -6.73 5.28
C TYR A 161 6.03 -7.54 6.55
N ASP A 162 5.64 -8.81 6.56
CA ASP A 162 6.01 -9.77 7.60
C ASP A 162 7.40 -10.39 7.36
N GLU A 163 7.82 -11.26 8.27
CA GLU A 163 9.11 -11.95 8.22
C GLU A 163 9.29 -12.88 7.01
N PHE A 164 8.20 -13.26 6.33
CA PHE A 164 8.22 -14.09 5.13
C PHE A 164 8.06 -13.25 3.85
N GLY A 165 8.15 -11.92 3.98
CA GLY A 165 8.01 -11.00 2.87
C GLY A 165 6.57 -10.83 2.37
N ALA A 166 5.57 -11.35 3.09
CA ALA A 166 4.18 -11.13 2.74
C ALA A 166 3.72 -9.74 3.17
N ARG A 167 2.96 -9.08 2.30
CA ARG A 167 2.34 -7.79 2.57
C ARG A 167 1.45 -7.84 3.82
N VAL A 168 1.62 -6.84 4.67
CA VAL A 168 0.73 -6.52 5.79
C VAL A 168 -0.20 -5.42 5.32
N GLU A 169 -1.37 -5.83 4.88
CA GLU A 169 -2.43 -4.94 4.43
C GLU A 169 -2.85 -3.96 5.52
N CYS A 170 -3.10 -2.71 5.13
CA CYS A 170 -3.56 -1.68 6.04
C CYS A 170 -4.97 -2.06 6.52
N PRO A 171 -5.23 -2.20 7.83
CA PRO A 171 -6.54 -2.59 8.34
C PRO A 171 -7.62 -1.55 7.99
N ARG A 172 -7.22 -0.29 7.76
CA ARG A 172 -8.13 0.80 7.39
C ARG A 172 -8.55 0.73 5.92
N PHE A 173 -7.61 0.41 5.02
CA PHE A 173 -7.79 0.55 3.56
C PHE A 173 -7.66 -0.76 2.77
N GLY A 174 -7.34 -1.90 3.38
CA GLY A 174 -7.36 -3.21 2.73
C GLY A 174 -6.20 -3.41 1.76
N THR A 175 -6.45 -3.37 0.46
CA THR A 175 -5.52 -3.86 -0.58
C THR A 175 -4.17 -3.16 -0.66
N VAL A 176 -3.94 -2.10 0.12
CA VAL A 176 -2.71 -1.32 0.21
C VAL A 176 -2.03 -1.47 1.56
N THR A 177 -0.69 -1.37 1.62
CA THR A 177 0.05 -1.27 2.89
C THR A 177 0.02 0.16 3.43
N CYS A 178 0.49 0.39 4.66
CA CYS A 178 0.57 1.74 5.19
C CYS A 178 1.57 2.60 4.40
N GLY A 179 2.74 2.04 4.08
CA GLY A 179 3.75 2.74 3.28
C GLY A 179 3.24 3.14 1.89
N GLU A 180 2.45 2.29 1.24
CA GLU A 180 1.87 2.57 -0.08
C GLU A 180 0.93 3.78 -0.06
N HIS A 181 -0.06 3.82 0.85
CA HIS A 181 -0.99 4.96 0.89
C HIS A 181 -0.36 6.26 1.44
N ILE A 182 0.71 6.17 2.24
CA ILE A 182 1.53 7.32 2.65
C ILE A 182 2.31 7.89 1.46
N THR A 183 2.87 7.01 0.64
CA THR A 183 3.57 7.41 -0.59
C THR A 183 2.61 8.07 -1.57
N CYS A 184 1.42 7.47 -1.78
CA CYS A 184 0.36 8.08 -2.58
C CYS A 184 -0.01 9.49 -2.06
N GLU A 185 -0.19 9.69 -0.75
CA GLU A 185 -0.47 11.03 -0.20
C GLU A 185 0.64 12.03 -0.54
N THR A 186 1.91 11.64 -0.40
CA THR A 186 3.05 12.53 -0.65
C THR A 186 3.08 13.01 -2.10
N GLU A 187 2.82 12.09 -3.05
CA GLU A 187 2.72 12.43 -4.46
C GLU A 187 1.53 13.32 -4.76
N LEU A 188 0.35 12.96 -4.24
CA LEU A 188 -0.88 13.70 -4.43
C LEU A 188 -0.79 15.12 -3.84
N TYR A 189 -0.15 15.26 -2.68
CA TYR A 189 0.12 16.55 -2.04
C TYR A 189 0.90 17.47 -2.97
N THR A 190 1.95 16.93 -3.58
CA THR A 190 2.83 17.67 -4.48
C THR A 190 2.12 18.07 -5.78
N LYS A 191 1.25 17.19 -6.31
CA LYS A 191 0.64 17.36 -7.64
C LYS A 191 -0.69 18.13 -7.61
N TYR A 192 -1.54 17.92 -6.61
CA TYR A 192 -2.93 18.37 -6.62
C TYR A 192 -3.35 19.21 -5.42
N PHE A 193 -2.58 19.20 -4.31
CA PHE A 193 -3.11 19.78 -3.08
C PHE A 193 -2.85 21.28 -2.93
N GLU A 194 -2.06 21.88 -3.81
CA GLU A 194 -1.73 23.32 -3.77
C GLU A 194 -1.19 23.77 -2.39
N GLY A 195 -0.46 22.88 -1.72
CA GLY A 195 0.07 23.10 -0.37
C GLY A 195 -0.93 22.86 0.77
N LEU A 196 -2.20 22.57 0.49
CA LEU A 196 -3.28 22.41 1.48
C LEU A 196 -3.60 20.94 1.77
N ARG A 197 -3.26 20.47 2.97
CA ARG A 197 -3.70 19.14 3.46
C ARG A 197 -5.10 19.23 4.04
N VAL A 198 -6.09 18.93 3.21
CA VAL A 198 -7.50 18.88 3.60
C VAL A 198 -8.02 17.44 3.54
N SER A 199 -8.84 17.06 4.52
CA SER A 199 -9.52 15.77 4.57
C SER A 199 -10.94 15.87 5.18
N PRO A 200 -11.88 15.02 4.75
CA PRO A 200 -11.73 14.11 3.64
C PRO A 200 -11.74 14.90 2.33
N ARG A 201 -10.93 14.49 1.35
CA ARG A 201 -10.85 15.12 0.03
C ARG A 201 -10.98 14.03 -1.03
N HIS A 202 -11.82 14.27 -2.02
CA HIS A 202 -12.11 13.31 -3.07
C HIS A 202 -11.92 13.99 -4.42
N ILE A 203 -10.96 13.50 -5.18
CA ILE A 203 -10.55 14.10 -6.46
C ILE A 203 -10.85 13.10 -7.57
N VAL A 204 -11.57 13.54 -8.60
CA VAL A 204 -11.73 12.77 -9.83
C VAL A 204 -10.73 13.30 -10.84
N LEU A 205 -9.90 12.40 -11.37
CA LEU A 205 -8.95 12.71 -12.42
C LEU A 205 -9.38 12.03 -13.73
N GLU A 206 -9.17 12.74 -14.84
CA GLU A 206 -9.27 12.18 -16.19
C GLU A 206 -8.17 11.12 -16.41
N PRO A 207 -8.29 10.23 -17.42
CA PRO A 207 -7.24 9.27 -17.76
C PRO A 207 -5.86 9.89 -18.07
N SER A 208 -5.83 11.18 -18.38
CA SER A 208 -4.63 11.99 -18.58
C SER A 208 -3.92 12.38 -17.27
N GLY A 209 -4.56 12.17 -16.12
CA GLY A 209 -4.15 12.68 -14.82
C GLY A 209 -4.62 14.11 -14.54
N LYS A 210 -5.31 14.77 -15.46
CA LYS A 210 -5.85 16.11 -15.24
C LYS A 210 -7.00 16.08 -14.21
N GLU A 211 -6.97 16.99 -13.25
CA GLU A 211 -8.07 17.18 -12.30
C GLU A 211 -9.37 17.58 -13.01
N ARG A 212 -10.45 16.89 -12.65
CA ARG A 212 -11.80 17.16 -13.15
C ARG A 212 -12.69 17.73 -12.05
N TYR A 213 -12.69 17.09 -10.88
CA TYR A 213 -13.45 17.49 -9.71
C TYR A 213 -12.61 17.34 -8.46
N ASP A 214 -12.80 18.25 -7.51
CA ASP A 214 -12.13 18.23 -6.21
C ASP A 214 -13.11 18.61 -5.08
N VAL A 215 -13.61 17.57 -4.40
CA VAL A 215 -14.65 17.70 -3.38
C VAL A 215 -14.03 17.53 -1.99
N TYR A 216 -14.00 18.62 -1.23
CA TYR A 216 -13.63 18.66 0.19
C TYR A 216 -14.54 19.59 1.00
N TYR A 217 -14.51 19.44 2.32
CA TYR A 217 -15.38 20.13 3.29
C TYR A 217 -16.88 19.98 3.02
N SER A 218 -17.30 18.89 2.37
CA SER A 218 -18.73 18.56 2.25
C SER A 218 -19.33 18.29 3.64
N TRP A 219 -20.56 18.71 3.87
CA TRP A 219 -21.30 18.45 5.11
C TRP A 219 -22.07 17.12 5.14
N ASP A 220 -22.09 16.37 4.03
CA ASP A 220 -22.82 15.11 3.94
C ASP A 220 -22.17 14.12 2.94
N THR A 221 -22.46 12.83 3.12
CA THR A 221 -21.99 11.76 2.21
C THR A 221 -22.65 11.82 0.84
N GLN A 222 -23.91 12.26 0.75
CA GLN A 222 -24.69 12.25 -0.47
C GLN A 222 -24.06 13.15 -1.54
N THR A 223 -23.57 14.33 -1.17
CA THR A 223 -22.82 15.23 -2.05
C THR A 223 -21.62 14.52 -2.67
N VAL A 224 -20.81 13.84 -1.85
CA VAL A 224 -19.61 13.13 -2.31
C VAL A 224 -19.99 11.98 -3.24
N LEU A 225 -21.00 11.17 -2.87
CA LEU A 225 -21.48 10.07 -3.71
C LEU A 225 -22.13 10.57 -5.01
N THR A 226 -22.80 11.72 -4.98
CA THR A 226 -23.37 12.37 -6.17
C THR A 226 -22.25 12.80 -7.11
N ALA A 227 -21.16 13.37 -6.59
CA ALA A 227 -19.99 13.69 -7.40
C ALA A 227 -19.44 12.46 -8.12
N TYR A 228 -19.38 11.30 -7.45
CA TYR A 228 -18.99 10.03 -8.11
C TYR A 228 -19.98 9.65 -9.22
N VAL A 229 -21.27 9.65 -8.93
CA VAL A 229 -22.28 9.23 -9.91
C VAL A 229 -22.27 10.15 -11.13
N GLU A 230 -22.23 11.47 -10.94
CA GLU A 230 -22.21 12.42 -12.05
C GLU A 230 -20.91 12.36 -12.85
N ALA A 231 -19.77 12.27 -12.18
CA ALA A 231 -18.49 12.15 -12.87
C ALA A 231 -18.41 10.88 -13.71
N ALA A 232 -18.89 9.73 -13.20
CA ALA A 232 -18.86 8.47 -13.94
C ALA A 232 -19.64 8.52 -15.25
N LYS A 233 -20.71 9.33 -15.34
CA LYS A 233 -21.50 9.52 -16.58
C LYS A 233 -20.73 10.23 -17.69
N GLU A 234 -19.68 10.97 -17.35
CA GLU A 234 -18.87 11.73 -18.31
C GLU A 234 -17.78 10.87 -18.98
N PHE A 235 -17.51 9.68 -18.44
CA PHE A 235 -16.50 8.77 -18.96
C PHE A 235 -17.13 7.59 -19.70
N PRO A 236 -16.41 6.99 -20.67
CA PRO A 236 -16.88 5.77 -21.29
C PRO A 236 -17.11 4.69 -20.22
N PRO A 237 -18.07 3.77 -20.44
CA PRO A 237 -18.26 2.64 -19.56
C PRO A 237 -16.95 1.89 -19.32
N LYS A 238 -16.80 1.37 -18.11
CA LYS A 238 -15.67 0.51 -17.75
C LYS A 238 -15.48 -0.57 -18.80
N LYS A 239 -14.30 -0.59 -19.40
CA LYS A 239 -13.91 -1.68 -20.30
C LYS A 239 -13.69 -2.94 -19.49
N GLU A 240 -13.97 -4.07 -20.12
CA GLU A 240 -13.52 -5.35 -19.59
C GLU A 240 -12.00 -5.33 -19.45
N ARG A 241 -11.48 -5.94 -18.38
CA ARG A 241 -10.06 -5.84 -18.08
C ARG A 241 -9.30 -6.61 -19.16
N VAL A 242 -8.34 -5.96 -19.79
CA VAL A 242 -7.60 -6.48 -20.95
C VAL A 242 -6.95 -7.84 -20.67
N ARG A 243 -6.58 -8.09 -19.41
CA ARG A 243 -5.86 -9.28 -18.96
C ARG A 243 -6.75 -10.32 -18.30
N ASP A 244 -8.06 -10.12 -18.24
CA ASP A 244 -8.99 -11.16 -17.79
C ASP A 244 -8.92 -12.35 -18.76
N GLY A 245 -8.78 -13.56 -18.20
CA GLY A 245 -8.59 -14.79 -18.98
C GLY A 245 -7.16 -15.10 -19.43
N LEU A 246 -6.21 -14.16 -19.28
CA LEU A 246 -4.79 -14.47 -19.53
C LEU A 246 -4.21 -15.38 -18.43
N PRO A 247 -3.24 -16.25 -18.77
CA PRO A 247 -2.47 -16.99 -17.77
C PRO A 247 -1.82 -16.05 -16.76
N LEU A 248 -1.73 -16.48 -15.49
CA LEU A 248 -1.15 -15.67 -14.42
C LEU A 248 0.27 -15.20 -14.71
N THR A 249 1.06 -16.00 -15.44
CA THR A 249 2.41 -15.63 -15.89
C THR A 249 2.44 -14.40 -16.80
N GLN A 250 1.36 -14.11 -17.52
CA GLN A 250 1.22 -12.89 -18.33
C GLN A 250 0.65 -11.72 -17.52
N ARG A 251 0.00 -11.98 -16.39
CA ARG A 251 -0.60 -10.98 -15.49
C ARG A 251 0.41 -10.37 -14.51
N ILE A 252 1.60 -10.95 -14.37
CA ILE A 252 2.71 -10.43 -13.56
C ILE A 252 3.07 -8.98 -13.94
N ALA A 253 2.98 -8.66 -15.24
CA ALA A 253 3.28 -7.35 -15.78
C ALA A 253 2.13 -6.32 -15.62
N SER A 254 1.06 -6.68 -14.91
CA SER A 254 -0.10 -5.79 -14.79
C SER A 254 0.09 -4.75 -13.68
N PRO A 255 -0.23 -3.47 -13.93
CA PRO A 255 -0.31 -2.46 -12.86
C PRO A 255 -1.55 -2.65 -11.98
N ASP A 256 -2.55 -3.41 -12.42
CA ASP A 256 -3.82 -3.57 -11.72
C ASP A 256 -3.66 -4.42 -10.44
N ILE A 257 -4.04 -3.84 -9.29
CA ILE A 257 -4.08 -4.52 -7.99
C ILE A 257 -4.77 -5.89 -8.04
N VAL A 258 -5.85 -6.05 -8.81
CA VAL A 258 -6.58 -7.34 -8.86
C VAL A 258 -5.72 -8.43 -9.50
N ASP A 259 -4.89 -8.09 -10.49
CA ASP A 259 -3.93 -9.02 -11.09
C ASP A 259 -2.80 -9.36 -10.13
N ARG A 260 -2.26 -8.35 -9.45
CA ARG A 260 -1.18 -8.54 -8.47
C ARG A 260 -1.62 -9.45 -7.32
N LEU A 261 -2.82 -9.23 -6.78
CA LEU A 261 -3.38 -10.08 -5.73
C LEU A 261 -3.59 -11.52 -6.22
N ALA A 262 -4.09 -11.71 -7.45
CA ALA A 262 -4.26 -13.05 -8.01
C ALA A 262 -2.94 -13.79 -8.19
N VAL A 263 -1.90 -13.10 -8.67
CA VAL A 263 -0.55 -13.65 -8.85
C VAL A 263 0.07 -14.02 -7.49
N GLU A 264 0.00 -13.14 -6.49
CA GLU A 264 0.54 -13.40 -5.15
C GLU A 264 -0.20 -14.54 -4.46
N GLN A 265 -1.53 -14.59 -4.58
CA GLN A 265 -2.33 -15.68 -4.03
C GLN A 265 -1.96 -17.02 -4.67
N ALA A 266 -1.79 -17.03 -6.00
CA ALA A 266 -1.38 -18.23 -6.72
C ALA A 266 0.04 -18.68 -6.36
N TYR A 267 0.95 -17.74 -6.10
CA TYR A 267 2.28 -18.08 -5.58
C TYR A 267 2.18 -18.76 -4.21
N ARG A 268 1.43 -18.19 -3.28
CA ARG A 268 1.27 -18.75 -1.93
C ARG A 268 0.62 -20.12 -1.94
N ALA A 269 -0.49 -20.27 -2.66
CA ALA A 269 -1.25 -21.53 -2.73
C ALA A 269 -0.68 -22.55 -3.74
N GLY A 270 0.25 -22.13 -4.60
CA GLY A 270 0.77 -22.93 -5.70
C GLY A 270 1.75 -24.02 -5.28
N THR A 271 1.90 -25.02 -6.16
CA THR A 271 2.95 -26.03 -6.05
C THR A 271 4.33 -25.41 -6.32
N PRO A 272 5.45 -26.09 -5.96
CA PRO A 272 6.80 -25.62 -6.29
C PRO A 272 6.98 -25.30 -7.79
N LYS A 273 6.34 -26.06 -8.67
CA LYS A 273 6.34 -25.82 -10.11
C LYS A 273 5.65 -24.49 -10.46
N VAL A 274 4.45 -24.24 -9.93
CA VAL A 274 3.72 -22.98 -10.17
C VAL A 274 4.50 -21.78 -9.65
N ARG A 275 5.06 -21.88 -8.44
CA ARG A 275 5.89 -20.81 -7.84
C ARG A 275 7.09 -20.49 -8.72
N ARG A 276 7.82 -21.51 -9.18
CA ARG A 276 8.94 -21.34 -10.10
C ARG A 276 8.51 -20.67 -11.41
N GLU A 277 7.45 -21.15 -12.04
CA GLU A 277 6.94 -20.57 -13.30
C GLU A 277 6.59 -19.08 -13.15
N LEU A 278 6.01 -18.67 -12.02
CA LEU A 278 5.72 -17.26 -11.74
C LEU A 278 7.01 -16.44 -11.56
N ILE A 279 8.00 -16.93 -10.81
CA ILE A 279 9.27 -16.21 -10.66
C ILE A 279 10.02 -16.14 -12.00
N GLU A 280 10.10 -17.22 -12.77
CA GLU A 280 10.75 -17.22 -14.10
C GLU A 280 10.07 -16.25 -15.07
N ALA A 281 8.76 -16.08 -14.98
CA ALA A 281 8.03 -15.13 -15.80
C ALA A 281 8.41 -13.67 -15.51
N THR A 282 8.75 -13.33 -14.26
CA THR A 282 9.24 -11.96 -13.90
C THR A 282 10.53 -11.59 -14.63
N MET A 283 11.40 -12.57 -14.93
CA MET A 283 12.67 -12.32 -15.64
C MET A 283 12.46 -11.83 -17.08
N LYS A 284 11.27 -12.09 -17.65
CA LYS A 284 10.89 -11.67 -19.01
C LYS A 284 10.31 -10.25 -19.03
N THR A 285 9.98 -9.68 -17.88
CA THR A 285 9.25 -8.41 -17.75
C THR A 285 10.07 -7.40 -16.93
N ARG A 286 11.12 -6.85 -17.54
CA ARG A 286 12.12 -6.00 -16.85
C ARG A 286 11.60 -4.64 -16.37
N GLU A 287 10.58 -4.13 -17.05
CA GLU A 287 10.07 -2.76 -16.88
C GLU A 287 8.89 -2.67 -15.92
N VAL A 288 8.38 -3.81 -15.43
CA VAL A 288 7.22 -3.82 -14.55
C VAL A 288 7.61 -4.11 -13.11
N ASP A 289 6.94 -3.40 -12.21
CA ASP A 289 7.08 -3.58 -10.78
C ASP A 289 6.35 -4.85 -10.31
N SER A 290 7.10 -5.94 -10.19
CA SER A 290 6.65 -7.20 -9.59
C SER A 290 7.44 -7.50 -8.31
N VAL A 291 7.95 -6.48 -7.63
CA VAL A 291 8.80 -6.63 -6.43
C VAL A 291 8.11 -7.42 -5.32
N GLU A 292 6.79 -7.37 -5.24
CA GLU A 292 6.02 -8.08 -4.23
C GLU A 292 6.04 -9.60 -4.40
N LEU A 293 5.95 -10.06 -5.65
CA LEU A 293 6.11 -11.48 -5.95
C LEU A 293 7.55 -11.94 -5.67
N LEU A 294 8.54 -11.11 -6.05
CA LEU A 294 9.95 -11.41 -5.78
C LEU A 294 10.23 -11.46 -4.28
N ARG A 295 9.67 -10.54 -3.51
CA ARG A 295 9.79 -10.46 -2.05
C ARG A 295 9.31 -11.74 -1.37
N LEU A 296 8.15 -12.28 -1.77
CA LEU A 296 7.65 -13.57 -1.28
C LEU A 296 8.62 -14.73 -1.52
N ALA A 297 9.37 -14.71 -2.62
CA ALA A 297 10.39 -15.72 -2.91
C ALA A 297 11.70 -15.48 -2.16
N LEU A 298 12.12 -14.23 -2.01
CA LEU A 298 13.37 -13.85 -1.37
C LEU A 298 13.39 -14.14 0.14
N PHE A 299 12.27 -13.90 0.81
CA PHE A 299 12.11 -14.09 2.27
C PHE A 299 11.36 -15.38 2.62
N GLY A 300 11.03 -16.19 1.63
CA GLY A 300 10.51 -17.54 1.82
C GLY A 300 11.59 -18.53 2.26
N LEU A 301 11.18 -19.77 2.55
CA LEU A 301 12.08 -20.84 2.99
C LEU A 301 12.73 -21.64 1.85
N ASP A 302 12.31 -21.40 0.61
CA ASP A 302 12.83 -22.11 -0.58
C ASP A 302 14.04 -21.37 -1.15
N THR A 303 15.23 -21.91 -0.88
CA THR A 303 16.51 -21.29 -1.28
C THR A 303 16.70 -21.23 -2.80
N GLU A 304 16.12 -22.16 -3.55
CA GLU A 304 16.20 -22.19 -5.01
C GLU A 304 15.33 -21.08 -5.62
N LEU A 305 14.12 -20.91 -5.10
CA LEU A 305 13.26 -19.79 -5.51
C LEU A 305 13.86 -18.45 -5.08
N ALA A 306 14.48 -18.36 -3.90
CA ALA A 306 15.16 -17.16 -3.45
C ALA A 306 16.34 -16.80 -4.39
N LYS A 307 17.13 -17.80 -4.83
CA LYS A 307 18.20 -17.59 -5.82
C LYS A 307 17.66 -17.05 -7.15
N LEU A 308 16.61 -17.68 -7.67
CA LEU A 308 15.97 -17.23 -8.91
C LEU A 308 15.38 -15.81 -8.77
N ALA A 309 14.79 -15.49 -7.63
CA ALA A 309 14.25 -14.17 -7.36
C ALA A 309 15.34 -13.10 -7.27
N ARG A 310 16.53 -13.40 -6.72
CA ARG A 310 17.69 -12.49 -6.76
C ARG A 310 18.16 -12.24 -8.19
N GLN A 311 18.19 -13.29 -9.03
CA GLN A 311 18.53 -13.13 -10.45
C GLN A 311 17.51 -12.26 -11.18
N SER A 312 16.22 -12.45 -10.91
CA SER A 312 15.17 -11.61 -11.49
C SER A 312 15.24 -10.17 -11.00
N LEU A 313 15.42 -9.96 -9.69
CA LEU A 313 15.59 -8.65 -9.08
C LEU A 313 16.79 -7.89 -9.68
N ALA A 314 17.88 -8.60 -9.96
CA ALA A 314 19.06 -8.06 -10.61
C ALA A 314 18.84 -7.64 -12.08
N LEU A 315 17.70 -8.00 -12.70
CA LEU A 315 17.30 -7.58 -14.05
C LEU A 315 16.27 -6.43 -14.04
N ALA A 316 15.66 -6.14 -12.90
CA ALA A 316 14.65 -5.10 -12.76
C ALA A 316 15.21 -3.70 -13.07
N GLN A 317 14.32 -2.81 -13.55
CA GLN A 317 14.64 -1.44 -13.96
C GLN A 317 13.75 -0.37 -13.28
N THR A 318 13.01 -0.76 -12.24
CA THR A 318 12.05 0.10 -11.54
C THR A 318 12.64 0.68 -10.26
N GLU A 319 12.09 1.80 -9.78
CA GLU A 319 12.53 2.39 -8.51
C GLU A 319 12.24 1.48 -7.29
N PRO A 320 11.08 0.82 -7.17
CA PRO A 320 10.82 -0.09 -6.05
C PRO A 320 11.80 -1.27 -5.94
N ALA A 321 12.43 -1.67 -7.06
CA ALA A 321 13.50 -2.67 -7.02
C ALA A 321 14.72 -2.20 -6.21
N VAL A 322 15.00 -0.90 -6.16
CA VAL A 322 16.09 -0.33 -5.35
C VAL A 322 15.85 -0.57 -3.87
N ASP A 323 14.61 -0.39 -3.41
CA ASP A 323 14.22 -0.59 -2.02
C ASP A 323 14.30 -2.07 -1.63
N LEU A 324 13.83 -2.97 -2.51
CA LEU A 324 13.94 -4.41 -2.28
C LEU A 324 15.41 -4.89 -2.30
N ILE A 325 16.25 -4.37 -3.21
CA ILE A 325 17.70 -4.67 -3.21
C ILE A 325 18.34 -4.23 -1.88
N ALA A 326 18.03 -3.01 -1.42
CA ALA A 326 18.54 -2.49 -0.15
C ALA A 326 18.16 -3.37 1.03
N GLU A 327 16.96 -3.96 1.01
CA GLU A 327 16.51 -4.87 2.06
C GLU A 327 17.19 -6.23 2.00
N VAL A 328 17.28 -6.84 0.81
CA VAL A 328 17.91 -8.15 0.63
C VAL A 328 19.39 -8.10 1.01
N LEU A 329 20.10 -7.02 0.68
CA LEU A 329 21.52 -6.84 1.00
C LEU A 329 21.82 -6.75 2.51
N LYS A 330 20.82 -6.52 3.36
CA LYS A 330 20.96 -6.56 4.83
C LYS A 330 21.04 -8.00 5.37
N THR A 331 20.67 -8.99 4.57
CA THR A 331 20.70 -10.40 4.96
C THR A 331 22.05 -11.05 4.66
N ALA A 332 22.28 -12.26 5.19
CA ALA A 332 23.43 -13.08 4.83
C ALA A 332 23.20 -13.69 3.44
N LEU A 333 24.09 -13.40 2.50
CA LEU A 333 24.01 -13.82 1.11
C LEU A 333 25.31 -14.49 0.68
N PRO A 334 25.26 -15.47 -0.24
CA PRO A 334 26.43 -15.90 -0.99
C PRO A 334 27.11 -14.68 -1.65
N ALA A 335 28.44 -14.68 -1.73
CA ALA A 335 29.20 -13.57 -2.30
C ALA A 335 28.76 -13.26 -3.74
N GLU A 336 28.55 -14.30 -4.57
CA GLU A 336 28.06 -14.17 -5.94
C GLU A 336 26.73 -13.42 -6.06
N ASP A 337 25.78 -13.73 -5.15
CA ASP A 337 24.46 -13.11 -5.14
C ASP A 337 24.52 -11.68 -4.62
N ARG A 338 25.40 -11.40 -3.65
CA ARG A 338 25.65 -10.04 -3.16
C ARG A 338 26.23 -9.15 -4.26
N ASP A 339 27.28 -9.62 -4.93
CA ASP A 339 27.94 -8.88 -6.01
C ASP A 339 26.96 -8.60 -7.16
N LEU A 340 26.12 -9.60 -7.50
CA LEU A 340 25.05 -9.46 -8.49
C LEU A 340 24.09 -8.31 -8.15
N LEU A 341 23.61 -8.25 -6.90
CA LEU A 341 22.66 -7.22 -6.48
C LEU A 341 23.30 -5.83 -6.34
N VAL A 342 24.57 -5.75 -5.93
CA VAL A 342 25.33 -4.49 -5.91
C VAL A 342 25.51 -3.96 -7.33
N ALA A 343 25.89 -4.83 -8.29
CA ALA A 343 25.99 -4.45 -9.70
C ALA A 343 24.63 -3.98 -10.27
N ALA A 344 23.52 -4.61 -9.87
CA ALA A 344 22.19 -4.14 -10.23
C ALA A 344 21.87 -2.75 -9.66
N ALA A 345 22.21 -2.48 -8.40
CA ALA A 345 22.05 -1.16 -7.78
C ALA A 345 22.89 -0.09 -8.47
N GLU A 346 24.10 -0.40 -8.94
CA GLU A 346 24.94 0.53 -9.70
C GLU A 346 24.30 0.92 -11.03
N ARG A 347 23.82 -0.08 -11.78
CA ARG A 347 23.11 0.13 -13.04
C ARG A 347 21.86 0.99 -12.82
N LEU A 348 21.07 0.67 -11.78
CA LEU A 348 19.91 1.48 -11.39
C LEU A 348 20.31 2.90 -10.96
N GLY A 349 21.53 3.07 -10.44
CA GLY A 349 22.12 4.35 -10.06
C GLY A 349 22.32 5.35 -11.20
N GLU A 350 22.20 4.92 -12.46
CA GLU A 350 22.15 5.80 -13.62
C GLU A 350 20.83 6.61 -13.65
N LYS A 351 19.73 6.00 -13.21
CA LYS A 351 18.38 6.59 -13.21
C LYS A 351 17.92 7.07 -11.83
N PHE A 352 18.28 6.35 -10.77
CA PHE A 352 17.79 6.57 -9.41
C PHE A 352 18.95 6.92 -8.47
N PRO A 353 19.09 8.19 -8.04
CA PRO A 353 20.21 8.61 -7.18
C PRO A 353 20.38 7.78 -5.91
N ARG A 354 19.28 7.29 -5.31
CA ARG A 354 19.31 6.43 -4.11
C ARG A 354 20.03 5.10 -4.36
N ALA A 355 19.90 4.52 -5.55
CA ALA A 355 20.57 3.27 -5.91
C ALA A 355 22.09 3.45 -6.04
N ARG A 356 22.54 4.61 -6.54
CA ARG A 356 23.98 4.96 -6.57
C ARG A 356 24.57 5.05 -5.17
N THR A 357 23.86 5.70 -4.25
CA THR A 357 24.26 5.77 -2.83
C THR A 357 24.34 4.37 -2.21
N LEU A 358 23.32 3.53 -2.46
CA LEU A 358 23.29 2.15 -1.98
C LEU A 358 24.50 1.33 -2.48
N ALA A 359 24.79 1.38 -3.78
CA ALA A 359 25.95 0.71 -4.35
C ALA A 359 27.28 1.18 -3.74
N THR A 360 27.45 2.50 -3.61
CA THR A 360 28.66 3.11 -3.04
C THR A 360 28.89 2.64 -1.60
N LEU A 361 27.83 2.61 -0.78
CA LEU A 361 27.88 2.12 0.59
C LEU A 361 28.38 0.68 0.65
N HIS A 362 27.78 -0.22 -0.13
CA HIS A 362 28.13 -1.64 -0.10
C HIS A 362 29.54 -1.93 -0.63
N ARG A 363 30.02 -1.20 -1.65
CA ARG A 363 31.43 -1.28 -2.08
C ARG A 363 32.39 -0.82 -0.98
N GLY A 364 32.07 0.28 -0.30
CA GLY A 364 32.88 0.79 0.81
C GLY A 364 33.00 -0.22 1.95
N MET A 365 31.91 -0.91 2.29
CA MET A 365 31.91 -1.97 3.30
C MET A 365 32.75 -3.19 2.90
N ALA A 366 32.80 -3.53 1.60
CA ALA A 366 33.55 -4.69 1.10
C ALA A 366 35.08 -4.47 1.12
N LEU A 367 35.55 -3.23 1.02
CA LEU A 367 36.99 -2.93 0.94
C LEU A 367 37.75 -3.12 2.27
N GLY A 368 37.05 -3.41 3.37
CA GLY A 368 37.64 -3.49 4.71
C GLY A 368 38.15 -2.13 5.20
N SER A 369 38.07 -1.87 6.50
CA SER A 369 38.70 -0.66 7.04
C SER A 369 40.22 -0.83 7.03
N LYS A 370 40.93 -0.05 6.20
CA LYS A 370 42.40 0.04 6.28
C LYS A 370 42.89 0.74 7.56
N LEU A 371 41.99 1.37 8.31
CA LEU A 371 42.30 2.18 9.48
C LEU A 371 42.15 1.44 10.81
N ILE A 372 41.52 0.26 10.82
CA ILE A 372 41.39 -0.57 12.04
C ILE A 372 42.18 -1.86 11.80
N ASP A 373 43.46 -1.84 12.18
CA ASP A 373 44.25 -3.06 12.27
C ASP A 373 43.83 -3.86 13.51
N VAL A 374 42.88 -4.77 13.33
CA VAL A 374 42.36 -5.62 14.40
C VAL A 374 43.45 -6.54 14.96
N ALA A 375 44.55 -6.77 14.23
CA ALA A 375 45.67 -7.58 14.70
C ALA A 375 46.49 -6.89 15.80
N HIS A 376 46.43 -5.55 15.91
CA HIS A 376 47.18 -4.78 16.92
C HIS A 376 46.37 -4.45 18.19
N ALA A 377 45.04 -4.65 18.20
CA ALA A 377 44.21 -4.35 19.36
C ALA A 377 44.25 -5.43 20.46
N GLY A 378 44.86 -6.60 20.18
CA GLY A 378 45.00 -7.72 21.12
C GLY A 378 46.31 -7.73 21.92
N GLY A 379 47.00 -6.58 22.06
CA GLY A 379 48.22 -6.45 22.83
C GLY A 379 48.05 -6.97 24.26
N SER A 380 48.65 -8.13 24.52
CA SER A 380 48.71 -8.84 25.78
C SER A 380 49.19 -7.92 26.91
N THR A 381 48.27 -7.54 27.80
CA THR A 381 48.62 -7.10 29.15
C THR A 381 48.86 -8.34 30.00
N THR A 382 50.12 -8.80 30.02
CA THR A 382 50.66 -9.62 31.12
C THR A 382 50.95 -8.75 32.33
#